data_AF-A0A7L4R0T8-F1
#
_entry.id   AF-A0A7L4R0T8-F1
#
_cell.length_a   1.000
_cell.length_b   1.000
_cell.length_c   1.000
_cell.angle_alpha   90.00
_cell.angle_beta   90.00
_cell.angle_gamma   90.00
#
_symmetry.space_group_name_H-M   'P 1'
#
loop_
_entity.id
_entity.type
_entity.pdbx_description
1 polymer ?
#
loop_
_entity_poly.entity_id
_entity_poly.type
_entity_poly.pdbx_seq_one_letter_code
_entity_poly.pdbx_strand_id
1 'polypeptide(L)'
;MVQNSTATSSNIKLDKAWQVDVIPKEPSYFDRFLPATHQQTTLFECGIDMGDEYALPHPKIHVLAIRQPWASLVIHGLKNIDIRSKNTSVRGTIAIYASRAPIRKKDLKWVNENCDVPDDLFEDLPTGMIIGTANLIECMEYESDFHFKLDQRRHLNREENYCKNIKGWLLRSPRPIEPVDYKFNGEVVWSLADTEILQQTA
;
A
#
# COMPACT_ATOMS: atom_id res chain seq x y z
N MET A 1 30.76 -9.06 59.10
CA MET A 1 29.32 -9.16 59.40
C MET A 1 28.57 -8.63 58.20
N VAL A 2 27.75 -9.50 57.62
CA VAL A 2 26.86 -9.23 56.48
C VAL A 2 25.82 -8.20 56.90
N GLN A 3 25.57 -7.15 56.11
CA GLN A 3 24.21 -6.63 55.93
C GLN A 3 23.99 -6.23 54.47
N ASN A 4 22.95 -6.82 53.91
CA ASN A 4 22.55 -6.84 52.52
C ASN A 4 21.97 -5.49 52.09
N SER A 5 22.37 -5.02 50.90
CA SER A 5 21.69 -3.94 50.18
C SER A 5 20.31 -4.41 49.73
N THR A 6 19.26 -3.89 50.35
CA THR A 6 17.86 -4.08 49.96
C THR A 6 17.56 -3.41 48.63
N ALA A 7 17.04 -4.20 47.68
CA ALA A 7 16.46 -3.73 46.43
C ALA A 7 15.31 -2.76 46.70
N THR A 8 15.41 -1.53 46.20
CA THR A 8 14.33 -0.55 46.25
C THR A 8 13.35 -0.88 45.12
N SER A 9 12.33 -1.67 45.44
CA SER A 9 11.20 -1.89 44.54
C SER A 9 10.36 -0.62 44.51
N SER A 10 10.58 0.23 43.51
CA SER A 10 9.72 1.38 43.25
C SER A 10 8.36 0.88 42.77
N ASN A 11 7.40 0.84 43.70
CA ASN A 11 5.97 0.71 43.39
C ASN A 11 5.53 1.95 42.58
N ILE A 12 5.68 1.91 41.27
CA ILE A 12 5.02 2.85 40.38
C ILE A 12 3.55 2.42 40.32
N LYS A 13 2.71 3.07 41.13
CA LYS A 13 1.26 3.04 40.93
C LYS A 13 0.96 3.79 39.63
N LEU A 14 0.67 3.05 38.57
CA LEU A 14 0.08 3.60 37.35
C LEU A 14 -1.39 3.92 37.66
N ASP A 15 -1.65 5.18 37.99
CA ASP A 15 -3.01 5.68 38.15
C ASP A 15 -3.66 5.93 36.80
N LYS A 16 -4.87 5.36 36.67
CA LYS A 16 -5.89 5.58 35.64
C LYS A 16 -5.57 5.02 34.26
N ALA A 17 -6.34 3.98 33.92
CA ALA A 17 -6.51 3.45 32.58
C ALA A 17 -6.66 4.61 31.59
N TRP A 18 -5.67 4.74 30.70
CA TRP A 18 -5.83 5.50 29.47
C TRP A 18 -6.89 4.77 28.65
N GLN A 19 -8.16 5.18 28.81
CA GLN A 19 -9.18 4.89 27.81
C GLN A 19 -8.81 5.73 26.60
N VAL A 20 -8.00 5.14 25.71
CA VAL A 20 -7.96 5.58 24.32
C VAL A 20 -9.31 5.17 23.77
N ASP A 21 -10.20 6.13 23.55
CA ASP A 21 -11.39 5.89 22.76
C ASP A 21 -10.91 5.46 21.36
N VAL A 22 -10.86 4.15 21.15
CA VAL A 22 -10.73 3.58 19.82
C VAL A 22 -12.04 3.91 19.13
N ILE A 23 -12.11 5.07 18.48
CA ILE A 23 -13.19 5.38 17.54
C ILE A 23 -13.13 4.26 16.51
N PRO A 24 -14.14 3.39 16.40
CA PRO A 24 -14.14 2.35 15.40
C PRO A 24 -13.98 3.03 14.05
N LYS A 25 -12.91 2.71 13.33
CA LYS A 25 -12.77 3.16 11.94
C LYS A 25 -13.98 2.58 11.22
N GLU A 26 -14.90 3.44 10.79
CA GLU A 26 -16.09 3.04 10.03
C GLU A 26 -15.66 2.02 8.97
N PRO A 27 -16.23 0.80 8.96
CA PRO A 27 -15.76 -0.27 8.09
C PRO A 27 -15.93 0.18 6.65
N SER A 28 -14.83 0.19 5.91
CA SER A 28 -14.82 0.57 4.51
C SER A 28 -15.55 -0.50 3.67
N TYR A 29 -15.91 -0.22 2.41
CA TYR A 29 -16.59 -1.23 1.59
C TYR A 29 -15.69 -2.46 1.42
N PHE A 30 -14.40 -2.26 1.17
CA PHE A 30 -13.41 -3.36 1.19
C PHE A 30 -13.38 -4.10 2.54
N ASP A 31 -13.61 -3.45 3.67
CA ASP A 31 -13.62 -4.09 4.98
C ASP A 31 -14.88 -4.93 5.25
N ARG A 32 -15.97 -4.76 4.48
CA ARG A 32 -17.18 -5.60 4.57
C ARG A 32 -16.99 -6.98 3.93
N PHE A 33 -16.09 -7.06 2.96
CA PHE A 33 -15.70 -8.31 2.29
C PHE A 33 -14.39 -8.89 2.82
N LEU A 34 -13.78 -8.25 3.82
CA LEU A 34 -12.83 -8.88 4.72
C LEU A 34 -13.64 -9.44 5.88
N PRO A 35 -14.13 -10.69 5.83
CA PRO A 35 -15.14 -11.08 6.80
C PRO A 35 -14.44 -11.25 8.15
N ALA A 36 -15.18 -11.05 9.24
CA ALA A 36 -14.71 -11.48 10.56
C ALA A 36 -14.60 -13.02 10.64
N THR A 37 -15.04 -13.76 9.60
CA THR A 37 -15.26 -15.21 9.60
C THR A 37 -14.89 -15.96 8.31
N HIS A 38 -14.54 -15.30 7.21
CA HIS A 38 -13.52 -15.85 6.33
C HIS A 38 -12.27 -15.19 6.83
N GLN A 39 -11.32 -16.02 7.23
CA GLN A 39 -9.91 -15.78 7.06
C GLN A 39 -9.66 -14.42 6.41
N GLN A 40 -9.08 -13.46 7.16
CA GLN A 40 -8.02 -12.66 6.53
C GLN A 40 -7.36 -13.65 5.60
N THR A 41 -7.36 -13.45 4.28
CA THR A 41 -6.48 -14.24 3.44
C THR A 41 -5.15 -13.94 4.07
N THR A 42 -4.75 -14.81 5.00
CA THR A 42 -3.59 -14.60 5.81
C THR A 42 -2.53 -14.49 4.73
N LEU A 43 -1.47 -13.72 4.97
CA LEU A 43 -0.36 -13.71 4.02
C LEU A 43 -0.13 -15.16 3.52
N PHE A 44 -0.24 -16.13 4.42
CA PHE A 44 -0.22 -17.57 4.21
C PHE A 44 -1.22 -18.12 3.15
N GLU A 45 -2.50 -17.73 3.18
CA GLU A 45 -3.49 -18.12 2.16
C GLU A 45 -3.31 -17.39 0.82
N CYS A 46 -2.64 -16.23 0.82
CA CYS A 46 -2.09 -15.61 -0.40
C CYS A 46 -0.78 -16.28 -0.86
N GLY A 47 -0.32 -17.34 -0.16
CA GLY A 47 0.94 -18.05 -0.43
C GLY A 47 2.20 -17.38 0.14
N ILE A 48 2.05 -16.50 1.14
CA ILE A 48 3.09 -15.68 1.76
C ILE A 48 3.21 -16.07 3.24
N ASP A 49 4.15 -16.91 3.66
CA ASP A 49 4.31 -17.22 5.09
C ASP A 49 4.43 -15.93 5.94
N MET A 50 4.03 -15.93 7.22
CA MET A 50 4.18 -14.75 8.09
C MET A 50 5.65 -14.34 8.28
N GLY A 51 6.59 -15.27 8.11
CA GLY A 51 8.03 -14.97 8.00
C GLY A 51 8.46 -14.38 6.65
N ASP A 52 7.59 -14.47 5.64
CA ASP A 52 7.82 -14.15 4.23
C ASP A 52 6.99 -12.95 3.74
N GLU A 53 6.33 -12.20 4.63
CA GLU A 53 5.59 -10.96 4.26
C GLU A 53 6.44 -10.01 3.41
N TYR A 54 7.75 -10.09 3.63
CA TYR A 54 8.80 -9.30 3.02
C TYR A 54 9.63 -10.08 2.00
N ALA A 55 9.39 -11.38 1.82
CA ALA A 55 10.08 -12.18 0.83
C ALA A 55 9.76 -11.67 -0.56
N LEU A 56 10.80 -11.54 -1.37
CA LEU A 56 10.64 -11.29 -2.79
C LEU A 56 10.35 -12.63 -3.49
N PRO A 57 9.47 -12.67 -4.49
CA PRO A 57 9.23 -13.88 -5.25
C PRO A 57 10.50 -14.24 -6.03
N HIS A 58 10.83 -15.52 -6.13
CA HIS A 58 12.00 -15.99 -6.86
C HIS A 58 11.60 -16.86 -8.06
N PRO A 59 12.27 -16.74 -9.22
CA PRO A 59 13.33 -15.78 -9.54
C PRO A 59 12.80 -14.43 -10.08
N LYS A 60 11.49 -14.32 -10.35
CA LYS A 60 10.88 -13.17 -11.02
C LYS A 60 9.81 -12.49 -10.17
N ILE A 61 9.69 -11.18 -10.37
CA ILE A 61 8.66 -10.35 -9.76
C ILE A 61 7.80 -9.65 -10.82
N HIS A 62 6.50 -9.57 -10.57
CA HIS A 62 5.60 -8.74 -11.35
C HIS A 62 5.84 -7.27 -11.05
N VAL A 63 5.97 -6.46 -12.10
CA VAL A 63 6.16 -5.02 -12.00
C VAL A 63 4.90 -4.30 -12.45
N LEU A 64 4.27 -3.55 -11.54
CA LEU A 64 3.09 -2.75 -11.81
C LEU A 64 3.47 -1.30 -12.11
N ALA A 65 3.16 -0.83 -13.32
CA ALA A 65 3.28 0.58 -13.65
C ALA A 65 2.11 1.39 -13.04
N ILE A 66 2.45 2.37 -12.21
CA ILE A 66 1.54 3.36 -11.63
C ILE A 66 2.04 4.76 -12.02
N ARG A 67 1.15 5.64 -12.47
CA ARG A 67 1.51 7.03 -12.81
C ARG A 67 1.70 7.85 -11.54
N GLN A 68 2.67 8.76 -11.53
CA GLN A 68 2.77 9.75 -10.45
C GLN A 68 1.57 10.70 -10.38
N PRO A 69 1.23 11.25 -9.20
CA PRO A 69 1.86 11.03 -7.89
C PRO A 69 1.43 9.72 -7.18
N TRP A 70 0.53 8.96 -7.81
CA TRP A 70 -0.11 7.79 -7.18
C TRP A 70 0.88 6.67 -6.82
N ALA A 71 1.98 6.53 -7.56
CA ALA A 71 3.01 5.54 -7.27
C ALA A 71 3.69 5.83 -5.92
N SER A 72 4.12 7.08 -5.71
CA SER A 72 4.69 7.51 -4.43
C SER A 72 3.67 7.38 -3.29
N LEU A 73 2.41 7.78 -3.51
CA LEU A 73 1.37 7.62 -2.47
C LEU A 73 1.17 6.16 -2.04
N VAL A 74 1.29 5.20 -2.97
CA VAL A 74 1.25 3.77 -2.63
C VAL A 74 2.43 3.37 -1.77
N ILE A 75 3.65 3.71 -2.19
CA ILE A 75 4.88 3.29 -1.52
C ILE A 75 5.07 3.95 -0.16
N HIS A 76 4.57 5.17 0.04
CA HIS A 76 4.54 5.84 1.34
C HIS A 76 3.34 5.42 2.21
N GLY A 77 2.49 4.49 1.75
CA GLY A 77 1.36 3.97 2.53
C GLY A 77 0.17 4.93 2.67
N LEU A 78 0.17 6.05 1.94
CA LEU A 78 -0.89 7.06 1.93
C LEU A 78 -2.10 6.62 1.08
N LYS A 79 -1.88 5.70 0.13
CA LYS A 79 -2.89 5.11 -0.75
C LYS A 79 -2.74 3.59 -0.77
N ASN A 80 -3.80 2.86 -0.48
CA ASN A 80 -3.73 1.39 -0.44
C ASN A 80 -4.70 0.68 -1.39
N ILE A 81 -5.49 1.41 -2.18
CA ILE A 81 -6.30 0.84 -3.26
C ILE A 81 -5.94 1.52 -4.58
N ASP A 82 -5.44 0.77 -5.56
CA ASP A 82 -5.24 1.24 -6.93
C ASP A 82 -6.51 1.04 -7.77
N ILE A 83 -6.91 2.04 -8.56
CA ILE A 83 -8.19 2.04 -9.27
C ILE A 83 -7.96 1.74 -10.75
N ARG A 84 -8.61 0.70 -11.27
CA ARG A 84 -8.41 0.20 -12.64
C ARG A 84 -9.73 -0.20 -13.29
N SER A 85 -9.77 -0.20 -14.62
CA SER A 85 -10.92 -0.73 -15.39
C SER A 85 -10.85 -2.24 -15.64
N LYS A 86 -9.73 -2.88 -15.32
CA LYS A 86 -9.49 -4.31 -15.53
C LYS A 86 -9.26 -5.04 -14.21
N ASN A 87 -9.66 -6.31 -14.18
CA ASN A 87 -9.33 -7.24 -13.10
C ASN A 87 -7.88 -7.77 -13.28
N THR A 88 -7.29 -8.33 -12.23
CA THR A 88 -6.01 -9.04 -12.26
C THR A 88 -6.06 -10.27 -11.36
N SER A 89 -5.46 -11.36 -11.83
CA SER A 89 -5.23 -12.58 -11.03
C SER A 89 -3.91 -12.56 -10.26
N VAL A 90 -3.05 -11.55 -10.49
CA VAL A 90 -1.77 -11.41 -9.76
C VAL A 90 -2.04 -11.24 -8.28
N ARG A 91 -1.35 -12.00 -7.44
CA ARG A 91 -1.34 -11.90 -5.98
C ARG A 91 0.09 -12.05 -5.46
N GLY A 92 0.37 -11.49 -4.29
CA GLY A 92 1.70 -11.53 -3.68
C GLY A 92 2.49 -10.24 -3.81
N THR A 93 3.77 -10.30 -3.45
CA THR A 93 4.71 -9.18 -3.54
C THR A 93 4.94 -8.77 -5.00
N ILE A 94 4.67 -7.52 -5.32
CA ILE A 94 4.91 -6.91 -6.62
C ILE A 94 5.84 -5.70 -6.48
N ALA A 95 6.57 -5.37 -7.55
CA ALA A 95 7.33 -4.14 -7.66
C ALA A 95 6.45 -3.00 -8.17
N ILE A 96 6.60 -1.81 -7.61
CA ILE A 96 5.89 -0.60 -8.03
C ILE A 96 6.83 0.25 -8.89
N TYR A 97 6.46 0.37 -10.16
CA TYR A 97 7.16 1.21 -11.13
C TYR A 97 6.46 2.56 -11.27
N ALA A 98 7.19 3.63 -10.98
CA ALA A 98 6.73 4.98 -11.26
C ALA A 98 6.79 5.21 -12.78
N SER A 99 5.63 5.25 -13.43
CA SER A 99 5.52 5.33 -14.88
C SER A 99 6.20 6.58 -15.46
N ARG A 100 6.83 6.43 -16.64
CA ARG A 100 7.36 7.54 -17.46
C ARG A 100 6.27 8.46 -18.02
N ALA A 101 5.01 8.07 -17.91
CA ALA A 101 3.93 8.88 -18.44
C ALA A 101 3.88 10.25 -17.72
N PRO A 102 3.66 11.37 -18.46
CA PRO A 102 3.67 12.70 -17.87
C PRO A 102 2.74 12.80 -16.66
N ILE A 103 3.23 13.45 -15.62
CA ILE A 103 2.46 13.70 -14.41
C ILE A 103 1.34 14.68 -14.74
N ARG A 104 0.10 14.29 -14.40
CA ARG A 104 -1.06 15.11 -14.70
C ARG A 104 -1.15 16.24 -13.67
N LYS A 105 -1.08 17.49 -14.12
CA LYS A 105 -1.22 18.68 -13.25
C LYS A 105 -2.48 18.63 -12.37
N LYS A 106 -3.59 18.13 -12.92
CA LYS A 106 -4.85 17.97 -12.19
C LYS A 106 -4.78 16.92 -11.06
N ASP A 107 -3.95 15.88 -11.22
CA ASP A 107 -3.77 14.84 -10.22
C ASP A 107 -2.87 15.38 -9.10
N LEU A 108 -1.77 16.07 -9.45
CA LEU A 108 -0.93 16.78 -8.48
C LEU A 108 -1.74 17.77 -7.63
N LYS A 109 -2.47 18.66 -8.30
CA LYS A 109 -3.31 19.67 -7.66
C LYS A 109 -4.33 19.02 -6.72
N TRP A 110 -4.98 17.95 -7.18
CA TRP A 110 -5.94 17.22 -6.36
C TRP A 110 -5.32 16.66 -5.08
N VAL A 111 -4.16 15.99 -5.19
CA VAL A 111 -3.47 15.44 -4.01
C VAL A 111 -3.05 16.55 -3.07
N ASN A 112 -2.43 17.63 -3.58
CA ASN A 112 -1.99 18.76 -2.77
C ASN A 112 -3.13 19.47 -2.02
N GLU A 113 -4.33 19.55 -2.63
CA GLU A 113 -5.47 20.27 -2.03
C GLU A 113 -6.36 19.38 -1.14
N ASN A 114 -6.34 18.06 -1.32
CA ASN A 114 -7.35 17.17 -0.73
C ASN A 114 -6.76 16.00 0.07
N CYS A 115 -5.45 15.80 0.03
CA CYS A 115 -4.78 14.73 0.75
C CYS A 115 -3.79 15.34 1.74
N ASP A 116 -3.76 14.79 2.96
CA ASP A 116 -2.75 15.13 3.96
C ASP A 116 -1.47 14.35 3.63
N VAL A 117 -0.57 14.99 2.88
CA VAL A 117 0.68 14.39 2.41
C VAL A 117 1.86 15.28 2.80
N PRO A 118 3.03 14.71 3.10
CA PRO A 118 4.23 15.50 3.38
C PRO A 118 4.57 16.45 2.23
N ASP A 119 4.95 17.69 2.54
CA ASP A 119 5.30 18.71 1.54
C ASP A 119 6.46 18.28 0.64
N ASP A 120 7.43 17.55 1.21
CA ASP A 120 8.63 17.03 0.55
C ASP A 120 8.33 15.88 -0.44
N LEU A 121 7.17 15.23 -0.34
CA LEU A 121 6.75 14.17 -1.26
C LEU A 121 6.70 14.66 -2.72
N PHE A 122 6.42 15.94 -2.93
CA PHE A 122 6.32 16.54 -4.26
C PHE A 122 7.64 17.09 -4.79
N GLU A 123 8.66 17.22 -3.94
CA GLU A 123 9.99 17.70 -4.34
C GLU A 123 10.70 16.66 -5.22
N ASP A 124 10.51 15.37 -4.91
CA ASP A 124 11.06 14.26 -5.68
C ASP A 124 9.97 13.23 -6.06
N LEU A 125 9.49 13.34 -7.29
CA LEU A 125 8.61 12.35 -7.91
C LEU A 125 9.38 11.63 -9.03
N PRO A 126 10.14 10.57 -8.70
CA PRO A 126 10.88 9.81 -9.69
C PRO A 126 9.92 9.26 -10.74
N THR A 127 10.39 9.23 -11.99
CA THR A 127 9.66 8.63 -13.12
C THR A 127 10.59 7.73 -13.90
N GLY A 128 10.07 6.62 -14.39
CA GLY A 128 10.86 5.66 -15.13
C GLY A 128 11.65 4.67 -14.29
N MET A 129 11.34 4.56 -12.99
CA MET A 129 12.11 3.78 -12.02
C MET A 129 11.20 2.88 -11.19
N ILE A 130 11.73 1.77 -10.67
CA ILE A 130 11.10 1.01 -9.60
C ILE A 130 11.40 1.72 -8.28
N ILE A 131 10.37 2.02 -7.51
CA ILE A 131 10.48 2.87 -6.31
C ILE A 131 10.15 2.11 -5.01
N GLY A 132 9.75 0.85 -5.13
CA GLY A 132 9.42 0.04 -3.97
C GLY A 132 8.69 -1.24 -4.33
N THR A 133 8.26 -1.95 -3.29
CA THR A 133 7.41 -3.15 -3.40
C THR A 133 6.15 -3.00 -2.56
N ALA A 134 5.11 -3.73 -2.92
CA ALA A 134 3.88 -3.85 -2.12
C ALA A 134 3.22 -5.20 -2.38
N ASN A 135 2.39 -5.65 -1.45
CA ASN A 135 1.65 -6.91 -1.57
C ASN A 135 0.29 -6.63 -2.21
N LEU A 136 0.06 -7.16 -3.41
CA LEU A 136 -1.27 -7.15 -4.04
C LEU A 136 -2.06 -8.33 -3.49
N ILE A 137 -3.00 -8.04 -2.59
CA ILE A 137 -3.73 -9.07 -1.85
C ILE A 137 -5.14 -9.31 -2.38
N GLU A 138 -5.77 -8.31 -3.01
CA GLU A 138 -7.12 -8.48 -3.53
C GLU A 138 -7.41 -7.55 -4.72
N CYS A 139 -8.35 -7.95 -5.58
CA CYS A 139 -8.96 -7.12 -6.61
C CYS A 139 -10.48 -7.32 -6.63
N MET A 140 -11.23 -6.26 -6.30
CA MET A 140 -12.70 -6.28 -6.26
C MET A 140 -13.30 -5.23 -7.18
N GLU A 141 -14.48 -5.51 -7.71
CA GLU A 141 -15.30 -4.53 -8.44
C GLU A 141 -16.17 -3.74 -7.46
N TYR A 142 -16.27 -2.42 -7.69
CA TYR A 142 -17.22 -1.59 -6.96
C TYR A 142 -18.62 -1.75 -7.58
N GLU A 143 -19.57 -2.19 -6.78
CA GLU A 143 -20.97 -2.38 -7.21
C GLU A 143 -21.74 -1.07 -7.37
N SER A 144 -21.32 -0.01 -6.67
CA SER A 144 -22.00 1.29 -6.67
C SER A 144 -21.02 2.45 -6.46
N ASP A 145 -21.47 3.66 -6.81
CA ASP A 145 -20.80 4.92 -6.51
C ASP A 145 -20.71 5.15 -5.00
N PHE A 146 -21.71 4.70 -4.24
CA PHE A 146 -21.70 4.72 -2.78
C PHE A 146 -20.53 3.90 -2.20
N HIS A 147 -20.30 2.70 -2.72
CA HIS A 147 -19.18 1.85 -2.30
C HIS A 147 -17.83 2.45 -2.65
N PHE A 148 -17.72 3.03 -3.84
CA PHE A 148 -16.53 3.77 -4.26
C PHE A 148 -16.26 4.95 -3.32
N LYS A 149 -17.29 5.77 -3.04
CA LYS A 149 -17.20 6.91 -2.12
C LYS A 149 -16.74 6.51 -0.72
N LEU A 150 -17.21 5.37 -0.19
CA LEU A 150 -16.84 4.90 1.13
C LEU A 150 -15.32 4.61 1.24
N ASP A 151 -14.71 4.14 0.15
CA ASP A 151 -13.27 3.90 0.06
C ASP A 151 -12.46 5.10 -0.43
N GLN A 152 -13.07 6.28 -0.55
CA GLN A 152 -12.39 7.45 -1.12
C GLN A 152 -11.08 7.78 -0.40
N ARG A 153 -11.03 7.66 0.93
CA ARG A 153 -9.79 7.89 1.71
C ARG A 153 -8.68 6.86 1.45
N ARG A 154 -9.02 5.70 0.89
CA ARG A 154 -8.10 4.60 0.59
C ARG A 154 -7.55 4.67 -0.83
N HIS A 155 -8.40 5.08 -1.78
CA HIS A 155 -8.03 5.18 -3.18
C HIS A 155 -7.77 6.61 -3.67
N LEU A 156 -8.12 7.63 -2.87
CA LEU A 156 -7.86 9.06 -3.09
C LEU A 156 -8.34 9.60 -4.45
N ASN A 157 -9.32 8.95 -5.08
CA ASN A 157 -9.90 9.41 -6.34
C ASN A 157 -11.13 10.27 -6.05
N ARG A 158 -11.42 11.18 -6.98
CA ARG A 158 -12.63 11.99 -6.93
C ARG A 158 -13.85 11.10 -7.11
N GLU A 159 -14.94 11.40 -6.41
CA GLU A 159 -16.19 10.64 -6.52
C GLU A 159 -16.71 10.61 -7.97
N GLU A 160 -16.55 11.73 -8.69
CA GLU A 160 -16.88 11.87 -10.12
C GLU A 160 -16.12 10.91 -11.05
N ASN A 161 -15.03 10.31 -10.60
CA ASN A 161 -14.27 9.33 -11.38
C ASN A 161 -14.91 7.94 -11.37
N TYR A 162 -15.97 7.71 -10.58
CA TYR A 162 -16.66 6.44 -10.59
C TYR A 162 -17.30 6.14 -11.95
N CYS A 163 -17.15 4.90 -12.40
CA CYS A 163 -17.87 4.37 -13.54
C CYS A 163 -18.20 2.89 -13.30
N LYS A 164 -19.21 2.37 -13.99
CA LYS A 164 -19.51 0.93 -13.95
C LYS A 164 -18.28 0.14 -14.39
N ASN A 165 -18.08 -1.02 -13.77
CA ASN A 165 -16.95 -1.91 -14.03
C ASN A 165 -15.59 -1.38 -13.54
N ILE A 166 -15.54 -0.51 -12.53
CA ILE A 166 -14.29 -0.06 -11.93
C ILE A 166 -13.85 -0.99 -10.79
N LYS A 167 -12.56 -1.35 -10.77
CA LYS A 167 -11.97 -2.29 -9.83
C LYS A 167 -11.02 -1.56 -8.89
N GLY A 168 -11.04 -1.94 -7.62
CA GLY A 168 -10.03 -1.58 -6.63
C GLY A 168 -9.07 -2.73 -6.41
N TRP A 169 -7.78 -2.48 -6.59
CA TRP A 169 -6.70 -3.41 -6.33
C TRP A 169 -6.09 -3.06 -4.97
N LEU A 170 -6.31 -3.92 -3.97
CA LEU A 170 -5.87 -3.71 -2.59
C LEU A 170 -4.39 -4.06 -2.44
N LEU A 171 -3.62 -3.05 -2.07
CA LEU A 171 -2.18 -3.12 -1.81
C LEU A 171 -1.94 -3.03 -0.30
N ARG A 172 -1.00 -3.82 0.20
CA ARG A 172 -0.57 -3.85 1.61
C ARG A 172 0.95 -3.85 1.71
N SER A 173 1.43 -3.60 2.92
CA SER A 173 2.85 -3.73 3.31
C SER A 173 3.80 -3.03 2.31
N PRO A 174 3.54 -1.74 1.99
CA PRO A 174 4.38 -1.01 1.05
C PRO A 174 5.78 -0.85 1.65
N ARG A 175 6.79 -1.00 0.80
CA ARG A 175 8.20 -0.87 1.15
C ARG A 175 8.91 0.03 0.15
N PRO A 176 9.27 1.26 0.54
CA PRO A 176 10.13 2.09 -0.29
C PRO A 176 11.51 1.46 -0.42
N ILE A 177 12.13 1.66 -1.57
CA ILE A 177 13.55 1.40 -1.82
C ILE A 177 14.16 2.63 -2.48
N GLU A 178 15.49 2.72 -2.48
CA GLU A 178 16.18 3.67 -3.34
C GLU A 178 15.78 3.43 -4.80
N PRO A 179 15.29 4.44 -5.55
CA PRO A 179 14.78 4.26 -6.89
C PRO A 179 15.79 3.55 -7.81
N VAL A 180 15.33 2.46 -8.43
CA VAL A 180 16.15 1.65 -9.33
C VAL A 180 15.75 1.89 -10.78
N ASP A 181 16.73 2.17 -11.63
CA ASP A 181 16.53 2.28 -13.06
C ASP A 181 15.94 0.99 -13.63
N TYR A 182 14.81 1.11 -14.33
CA TYR A 182 14.15 -0.04 -14.95
C TYR A 182 13.59 0.31 -16.32
N LYS A 183 14.05 -0.42 -17.33
CA LYS A 183 13.50 -0.34 -18.68
C LYS A 183 12.20 -1.15 -18.73
N PHE A 184 11.09 -0.46 -18.51
CA PHE A 184 9.76 -1.06 -18.58
C PHE A 184 9.47 -1.57 -20.01
N ASN A 185 9.34 -2.88 -20.13
CA ASN A 185 9.06 -3.61 -21.37
C ASN A 185 7.74 -4.40 -21.30
N GLY A 186 6.82 -3.94 -20.46
CA GLY A 186 5.57 -4.64 -20.15
C GLY A 186 4.45 -4.45 -21.16
N GLU A 187 3.49 -5.38 -21.13
CA GLU A 187 2.21 -5.22 -21.80
C GLU A 187 1.24 -4.41 -20.93
N VAL A 188 0.74 -3.31 -21.47
CA VAL A 188 -0.18 -2.40 -20.77
C VAL A 188 0.44 -1.80 -19.52
N VAL A 189 0.25 -2.44 -18.36
CA VAL A 189 0.68 -1.96 -17.03
C VAL A 189 1.50 -2.99 -16.27
N TRP A 190 1.69 -4.19 -16.82
CA TRP A 190 2.42 -5.27 -16.17
C TRP A 190 3.68 -5.59 -16.95
N SER A 191 4.78 -5.72 -16.22
CA SER A 191 6.02 -6.32 -16.71
C SER A 191 6.47 -7.44 -15.77
N LEU A 192 7.50 -8.17 -16.18
CA LEU A 192 8.23 -9.12 -15.35
C LEU A 192 9.70 -8.67 -15.27
N ALA A 193 10.27 -8.72 -14.07
CA ALA A 193 11.67 -8.44 -13.83
C ALA A 193 12.30 -9.57 -13.01
N ASP A 194 13.62 -9.76 -13.15
CA ASP A 194 14.38 -10.62 -12.26
C ASP A 194 14.53 -9.93 -10.90
N THR A 195 14.29 -10.68 -9.83
CA THR A 195 14.20 -10.14 -8.47
C THR A 195 15.50 -9.49 -7.98
N GLU A 196 16.64 -9.92 -8.52
CA GLU A 196 17.97 -9.36 -8.26
C GLU A 196 18.06 -7.86 -8.55
N ILE A 197 17.22 -7.32 -9.44
CA ILE A 197 17.18 -5.88 -9.73
C ILE A 197 16.87 -5.05 -8.47
N LEU A 198 16.17 -5.64 -7.50
CA LEU A 198 15.78 -4.99 -6.25
C LEU A 198 16.83 -5.14 -5.15
N GLN A 199 17.85 -5.97 -5.34
CA GLN A 199 18.91 -6.23 -4.36
C GLN A 199 20.13 -5.31 -4.56
N GLN A 200 20.15 -4.50 -5.62
CA GLN A 200 21.30 -3.66 -6.00
C GLN A 200 21.49 -2.43 -5.10
N THR A 201 20.71 -2.27 -4.04
CA THR A 201 20.67 -1.07 -3.19
C THR A 201 20.77 -1.36 -1.68
N ALA A 202 21.50 -2.41 -1.30
CA ALA A 202 21.92 -2.64 0.10
C ALA A 202 23.31 -2.06 0.38
#